data_AF-A0A2N5FBQ0-F1
#
_entry.id   AF-A0A2N5FBQ0-F1
#
_cell.length_a   1.000
_cell.length_b   1.000
_cell.length_c   1.000
_cell.angle_alpha   90.00
_cell.angle_beta   90.00
_cell.angle_gamma   90.00
#
_symmetry.space_group_name_H-M   'P 1'
#
loop_
_entity.id
_entity.type
_entity.pdbx_description
1 polymer ?
#
loop_
_entity_poly.entity_id
_entity_poly.type
_entity_poly.pdbx_seq_one_letter_code
_entity_poly.pdbx_strand_id
1 'polypeptide(L)'
;MPFFQNAIMEFTVSISDHVKNKKWTPDDLLALTQTPKRAIPRSEIFLELFFTVIWASILFNASNILGWYELQGKGLENLKLAAPLFQADVLKMYLPGIAVILVLELFIAIYKLYTGRWDKWIAWLNALSNLLFCSFYCIMLLNPDLFNEAFISNIMDSIGVQSENQEDVWSKWIWGSAAIVILFSIVDVVKGFRNSRKNIL
;
A
#
# COMPACT_ATOMS: atom_id res chain seq x y z
N MET A 1 -14.27 -53.62 -1.86
CA MET A 1 -14.14 -52.54 -2.86
C MET A 1 -15.37 -51.63 -2.81
N PRO A 2 -15.31 -50.46 -2.15
CA PRO A 2 -16.36 -49.45 -2.23
C PRO A 2 -15.76 -48.16 -2.79
N PHE A 3 -15.56 -48.08 -4.11
CA PHE A 3 -14.95 -46.90 -4.76
C PHE A 3 -15.94 -46.11 -5.64
N PHE A 4 -17.24 -46.48 -5.66
CA PHE A 4 -18.21 -45.87 -6.56
C PHE A 4 -19.38 -45.12 -5.90
N GLN A 5 -19.46 -45.03 -4.57
CA GLN A 5 -20.55 -44.30 -3.89
C GLN A 5 -20.25 -42.82 -3.58
N ASN A 6 -18.99 -42.37 -3.65
CA ASN A 6 -18.63 -41.01 -3.25
C ASN A 6 -18.68 -39.97 -4.39
N ALA A 7 -18.95 -40.36 -5.63
CA ALA A 7 -18.93 -39.43 -6.76
C ALA A 7 -20.26 -38.70 -7.02
N ILE A 8 -21.35 -39.08 -6.34
CA ILE A 8 -22.70 -38.56 -6.64
C ILE A 8 -23.09 -37.40 -5.69
N MET A 9 -22.37 -37.15 -4.59
CA MET A 9 -22.85 -36.23 -3.54
C MET A 9 -22.38 -34.76 -3.60
N GLU A 10 -21.50 -34.33 -4.51
CA GLU A 10 -20.99 -32.94 -4.48
C GLU A 10 -21.65 -31.95 -5.46
N PHE A 11 -22.65 -32.36 -6.25
CA PHE A 11 -23.42 -31.44 -7.10
C PHE A 11 -24.69 -30.89 -6.42
N THR A 12 -24.68 -30.69 -5.10
CA THR A 12 -25.70 -29.84 -4.48
C THR A 12 -25.30 -28.38 -4.66
N VAL A 13 -25.59 -27.85 -5.85
CA VAL A 13 -25.75 -26.41 -6.06
C VAL A 13 -26.70 -25.92 -4.98
N SER A 14 -26.25 -25.02 -4.10
CA SER A 14 -27.17 -24.36 -3.16
C SER A 14 -28.14 -23.55 -4.00
N ILE A 15 -29.32 -24.13 -4.24
CA ILE A 15 -30.44 -23.43 -4.87
C ILE A 15 -30.71 -22.21 -3.99
N SER A 16 -30.42 -21.03 -4.51
CA SER A 16 -30.79 -19.79 -3.84
C SER A 16 -32.30 -19.81 -3.59
N ASP A 17 -32.74 -19.31 -2.43
CA ASP A 17 -34.14 -19.39 -1.96
C ASP A 17 -35.19 -18.76 -2.90
N HIS A 18 -34.78 -18.16 -4.02
CA HIS A 18 -35.65 -17.62 -5.05
C HIS A 18 -36.28 -18.66 -6.01
N VAL A 19 -35.92 -19.94 -5.92
CA VAL A 19 -36.40 -20.99 -6.86
C VAL A 19 -37.27 -22.05 -6.19
N LYS A 20 -38.17 -21.67 -5.27
CA LYS A 20 -39.14 -22.63 -4.72
C LYS A 20 -40.43 -22.80 -5.50
N ASN A 21 -40.73 -21.96 -6.50
CA ASN A 21 -42.01 -22.03 -7.24
C ASN A 21 -41.92 -21.76 -8.76
N LYS A 22 -40.73 -21.69 -9.35
CA LYS A 22 -40.57 -21.44 -10.79
C LYS A 22 -40.15 -22.73 -11.50
N LYS A 23 -40.89 -23.12 -12.54
CA LYS A 23 -40.58 -24.29 -13.37
C LYS A 23 -39.30 -23.98 -14.14
N TRP A 24 -38.26 -24.80 -13.95
CA TRP A 24 -36.96 -24.64 -14.60
C TRP A 24 -37.10 -24.57 -16.13
N THR A 25 -36.43 -23.62 -16.78
CA THR A 25 -36.31 -23.53 -18.24
C THR A 25 -34.85 -23.62 -18.70
N PRO A 26 -34.57 -24.06 -19.94
CA PRO A 26 -33.20 -24.12 -20.47
C PRO A 26 -32.44 -22.78 -20.40
N ASP A 27 -33.16 -21.65 -20.45
CA ASP A 27 -32.59 -20.32 -20.28
C ASP A 27 -31.98 -20.08 -18.89
N ASP A 28 -32.45 -20.79 -17.85
CA ASP A 28 -31.88 -20.73 -16.51
C ASP A 28 -30.45 -21.31 -16.47
N LEU A 29 -30.09 -22.19 -17.42
CA LEU A 29 -28.72 -22.70 -17.60
C LEU A 29 -27.80 -21.58 -18.09
N LEU A 30 -28.28 -20.71 -18.98
CA LEU A 30 -27.52 -19.59 -19.51
C LEU A 30 -27.26 -18.54 -18.41
N ALA A 31 -28.19 -18.35 -17.47
CA ALA A 31 -28.00 -17.50 -16.30
C ALA A 31 -26.84 -18.00 -15.40
N LEU A 32 -26.65 -19.31 -15.29
CA LEU A 32 -25.56 -19.93 -14.52
C LEU A 32 -24.20 -19.87 -15.22
N THR A 33 -24.17 -19.69 -16.56
CA THR A 33 -22.91 -19.59 -17.33
C THR A 33 -22.23 -18.22 -17.27
N GLN A 34 -22.83 -17.24 -16.59
CA GLN A 34 -22.16 -15.97 -16.35
C GLN A 34 -21.01 -16.19 -15.37
N THR A 35 -19.80 -16.40 -15.91
CA THR A 35 -18.57 -16.38 -15.11
C THR A 35 -18.56 -15.09 -14.29
N PRO A 36 -18.41 -15.16 -12.95
CA PRO A 36 -18.56 -13.98 -12.12
C PRO A 36 -17.49 -12.97 -12.56
N LYS A 37 -17.94 -11.77 -12.95
CA LYS A 37 -17.06 -10.69 -13.44
C LYS A 37 -15.96 -10.42 -12.41
N ARG A 38 -14.77 -10.03 -12.89
CA ARG A 38 -13.69 -9.57 -12.00
C ARG A 38 -14.22 -8.43 -11.15
N ALA A 39 -14.07 -8.56 -9.84
CA ALA A 39 -14.44 -7.50 -8.90
C ALA A 39 -13.37 -6.40 -8.85
N ILE A 40 -12.12 -6.74 -9.19
CA ILE A 40 -10.99 -5.81 -9.20
C ILE A 40 -10.61 -5.48 -10.66
N PRO A 41 -10.68 -4.21 -11.09
CA PRO A 41 -10.20 -3.80 -12.39
C PRO A 41 -8.67 -3.92 -12.43
N ARG A 42 -8.13 -4.37 -13.57
CA ARG A 42 -6.67 -4.51 -13.74
C ARG A 42 -5.93 -3.19 -13.56
N SER A 43 -6.54 -2.07 -13.96
CA SER A 43 -5.97 -0.73 -13.83
C SER A 43 -5.69 -0.34 -12.38
N GLU A 44 -6.53 -0.76 -11.42
CA GLU A 44 -6.29 -0.50 -9.99
C GLU A 44 -5.00 -1.17 -9.53
N ILE A 45 -4.79 -2.43 -9.91
CA ILE A 45 -3.58 -3.19 -9.55
C ILE A 45 -2.35 -2.62 -10.26
N PHE A 46 -2.48 -2.21 -11.53
CA PHE A 46 -1.37 -1.56 -12.24
C PHE A 46 -0.98 -0.22 -11.63
N LEU A 47 -1.96 0.58 -11.17
CA LEU A 47 -1.68 1.83 -10.46
C LEU A 47 -1.01 1.56 -9.11
N GLU A 48 -1.48 0.57 -8.35
CA GLU A 48 -0.85 0.12 -7.10
C GLU A 48 0.63 -0.21 -7.33
N LEU A 49 0.93 -1.12 -8.27
CA LEU A 49 2.30 -1.52 -8.62
C LEU A 49 3.15 -0.36 -9.15
N PHE A 50 2.57 0.52 -9.97
CA PHE A 50 3.27 1.68 -10.52
C PHE A 50 3.74 2.61 -9.39
N PHE A 51 2.87 2.92 -8.43
CA PHE A 51 3.24 3.72 -7.28
C PHE A 51 4.25 3.01 -6.37
N THR A 52 4.12 1.70 -6.14
CA THR A 52 5.10 0.91 -5.37
C THR A 52 6.50 1.00 -6.00
N VAL A 53 6.62 0.86 -7.33
CA VAL A 53 7.92 0.98 -8.03
C VAL A 53 8.48 2.40 -7.97
N ILE A 54 7.63 3.43 -8.10
CA ILE A 54 8.05 4.83 -7.95
C ILE A 54 8.59 5.08 -6.55
N TRP A 55 7.84 4.72 -5.50
CA TRP A 55 8.26 4.94 -4.12
C TRP A 55 9.50 4.14 -3.77
N ALA A 56 9.62 2.90 -4.24
CA ALA A 56 10.85 2.11 -4.12
C ALA A 56 12.04 2.87 -4.72
N SER A 57 11.90 3.33 -5.98
CA SER A 57 12.97 4.03 -6.68
C SER A 57 13.41 5.30 -5.95
N ILE A 58 12.46 6.07 -5.42
CA ILE A 58 12.71 7.27 -4.62
C ILE A 58 13.41 6.91 -3.31
N LEU A 59 12.90 5.94 -2.54
CA LEU A 59 13.42 5.59 -1.21
C LEU A 59 14.84 5.00 -1.29
N PHE A 60 15.11 4.09 -2.23
CA PHE A 60 16.44 3.51 -2.40
C PHE A 60 17.49 4.53 -2.86
N ASN A 61 17.06 5.64 -3.48
CA ASN A 61 17.94 6.71 -3.93
C ASN A 61 17.73 8.01 -3.14
N ALA A 62 17.06 7.95 -1.99
CA ALA A 62 16.57 9.16 -1.33
C ALA A 62 17.70 10.09 -0.91
N SER A 63 18.85 9.55 -0.46
CA SER A 63 20.02 10.35 -0.10
C SER A 63 20.65 11.13 -1.28
N ASN A 64 20.28 10.81 -2.53
CA ASN A 64 20.80 11.48 -3.72
C ASN A 64 19.76 12.38 -4.42
N ILE A 65 18.48 12.24 -4.09
CA ILE A 65 17.37 12.89 -4.81
C ILE A 65 16.54 13.77 -3.87
N LEU A 66 16.34 13.35 -2.62
CA LEU A 66 15.54 14.09 -1.66
C LEU A 66 16.45 14.94 -0.79
N GLY A 67 16.27 16.25 -0.85
CA GLY A 67 16.92 17.18 0.04
C GLY A 67 16.86 18.62 -0.45
N TRP A 68 17.63 19.46 0.22
CA TRP A 68 17.78 20.87 -0.06
C TRP A 68 18.76 21.07 -1.21
N TYR A 69 18.31 21.79 -2.24
CA TYR A 69 19.12 22.10 -3.41
C TYR A 69 19.50 23.57 -3.43
N GLU A 70 20.76 23.83 -3.74
CA GLU A 70 21.29 25.18 -3.89
C GLU A 70 21.85 25.41 -5.28
N LEU A 71 21.68 26.63 -5.76
CA LEU A 71 22.16 27.06 -7.07
C LEU A 71 23.55 27.66 -6.91
N GLN A 72 24.57 26.91 -7.32
CA GLN A 72 25.97 27.38 -7.28
C GLN A 72 26.34 28.13 -8.57
N GLY A 73 25.57 29.17 -8.93
CA GLY A 73 25.85 29.98 -10.11
C GLY A 73 24.60 30.40 -10.90
N LYS A 74 24.71 30.46 -12.22
CA LYS A 74 23.57 30.69 -13.14
C LYS A 74 23.30 29.40 -13.93
N GLY A 75 22.04 29.07 -14.17
CA GLY A 75 21.65 27.88 -14.93
C GLY A 75 21.32 26.66 -14.06
N LEU A 76 20.46 25.77 -14.58
CA LEU A 76 19.98 24.56 -13.89
C LEU A 76 21.09 23.53 -13.67
N GLU A 77 22.13 23.55 -14.51
CA GLU A 77 23.31 22.69 -14.42
C GLU A 77 24.12 22.90 -13.14
N ASN A 78 23.91 24.03 -12.45
CA ASN A 78 24.59 24.37 -11.20
C ASN A 78 23.72 24.09 -9.95
N LEU A 79 22.57 23.43 -10.12
CA LEU A 79 21.73 23.00 -9.01
C LEU A 79 22.34 21.75 -8.36
N LYS A 80 22.81 21.87 -7.12
CA LYS A 80 23.43 20.77 -6.38
C LYS A 80 22.67 20.49 -5.09
N LEU A 81 22.61 19.21 -4.73
CA LEU A 81 22.07 18.77 -3.46
C LEU A 81 23.04 19.21 -2.35
N ALA A 82 22.65 20.21 -1.57
CA ALA A 82 23.46 20.81 -0.52
C ALA A 82 23.28 20.06 0.81
N ALA A 83 22.04 19.68 1.15
CA ALA A 83 21.75 18.88 2.33
C ALA A 83 20.70 17.79 1.99
N PRO A 84 21.03 16.49 2.04
CA PRO A 84 20.04 15.44 1.83
C PRO A 84 18.99 15.43 2.95
N LEU A 85 17.75 15.03 2.66
CA LEU A 85 16.67 14.93 3.63
C LEU A 85 17.02 13.94 4.76
N PHE A 86 17.54 12.78 4.37
CA PHE A 86 17.85 11.69 5.29
C PHE A 86 19.36 11.57 5.52
N GLN A 87 19.72 11.25 6.75
CA GLN A 87 21.06 10.82 7.10
C GLN A 87 21.34 9.46 6.47
N ALA A 88 22.31 9.41 5.55
CA ALA A 88 22.52 8.26 4.67
C ALA A 88 22.81 6.95 5.44
N ASP A 89 23.60 7.03 6.50
CA ASP A 89 23.98 5.84 7.28
C ASP A 89 22.81 5.29 8.09
N VAL A 90 21.95 6.16 8.60
CA VAL A 90 20.74 5.76 9.33
C VAL A 90 19.70 5.21 8.36
N LEU A 91 19.45 5.87 7.23
CA LEU A 91 18.53 5.37 6.20
C LEU A 91 18.93 3.99 5.68
N LYS A 92 20.22 3.74 5.45
CA LYS A 92 20.73 2.43 5.02
C LYS A 92 20.36 1.29 5.97
N MET A 93 20.27 1.56 7.28
CA MET A 93 19.84 0.55 8.27
C MET A 93 18.37 0.15 8.08
N TYR A 94 17.54 1.05 7.56
CA TYR A 94 16.12 0.78 7.31
C TYR A 94 15.84 0.18 5.93
N LEU A 95 16.74 0.33 4.95
CA LEU A 95 16.55 -0.18 3.58
C LEU A 95 16.19 -1.67 3.51
N PRO A 96 16.79 -2.60 4.28
CA PRO A 96 16.37 -4.00 4.28
C PRO A 96 14.91 -4.20 4.70
N GLY A 97 14.43 -3.45 5.70
CA GLY A 97 13.04 -3.51 6.14
C GLY A 97 12.07 -2.95 5.11
N ILE A 98 12.43 -1.82 4.48
CA ILE A 98 11.69 -1.24 3.35
C ILE A 98 11.59 -2.26 2.21
N ALA A 99 12.69 -2.95 1.87
CA ALA A 99 12.71 -3.97 0.83
C ALA A 99 11.72 -5.12 1.12
N VAL A 100 11.67 -5.60 2.36
CA VAL A 100 10.75 -6.68 2.76
C VAL A 100 9.29 -6.23 2.61
N ILE A 101 8.95 -5.02 3.02
CA ILE A 101 7.59 -4.48 2.90
C ILE A 101 7.19 -4.35 1.43
N LEU A 102 8.08 -3.82 0.58
CA LEU A 102 7.83 -3.69 -0.85
C LEU A 102 7.63 -5.05 -1.53
N VAL A 103 8.41 -6.08 -1.14
CA VAL A 103 8.23 -7.44 -1.65
C VAL A 103 6.87 -8.02 -1.22
N LEU A 104 6.43 -7.74 0.00
CA LEU A 104 5.11 -8.15 0.49
C LEU A 104 3.98 -7.47 -0.29
N GLU A 105 4.07 -6.16 -0.52
CA GLU A 105 3.11 -5.42 -1.35
C GLU A 105 3.05 -5.96 -2.79
N LEU A 106 4.21 -6.19 -3.39
CA LEU A 106 4.32 -6.77 -4.73
C LEU A 106 3.67 -8.16 -4.80
N PHE A 107 3.93 -9.01 -3.80
CA PHE A 107 3.32 -10.34 -3.71
C PHE A 107 1.79 -10.25 -3.63
N ILE A 108 1.26 -9.37 -2.77
CA ILE A 108 -0.19 -9.15 -2.62
C ILE A 108 -0.80 -8.65 -3.93
N ALA A 109 -0.17 -7.68 -4.60
CA ALA A 109 -0.65 -7.12 -5.85
C ALA A 109 -0.65 -8.16 -7.00
N ILE A 110 0.40 -8.98 -7.12
CA ILE A 110 0.45 -10.09 -8.09
C ILE A 110 -0.65 -11.12 -7.79
N TYR A 111 -0.86 -11.45 -6.50
CA TYR A 111 -1.92 -12.38 -6.11
C TYR A 111 -3.34 -11.82 -6.43
N LYS A 112 -3.57 -10.52 -6.19
CA LYS A 112 -4.79 -9.81 -6.64
C LYS A 112 -4.94 -9.88 -8.17
N LEU A 113 -3.85 -9.82 -8.93
CA LEU A 113 -3.89 -9.85 -10.39
C LEU A 113 -4.31 -11.22 -10.94
N TYR A 114 -3.83 -12.28 -10.29
CA TYR A 114 -4.18 -13.67 -10.60
C TYR A 114 -5.64 -13.97 -10.25
N THR A 115 -6.04 -13.71 -9.00
CA THR A 115 -7.39 -14.03 -8.50
C THR A 115 -8.47 -13.10 -9.05
N GLY A 116 -8.16 -11.82 -9.29
CA GLY A 116 -9.09 -10.82 -9.81
C GLY A 116 -10.28 -10.51 -8.90
N ARG A 117 -10.24 -10.95 -7.63
CA ARG A 117 -11.29 -10.79 -6.62
C ARG A 117 -10.68 -10.54 -5.26
N TRP A 118 -11.42 -9.88 -4.38
CA TRP A 118 -11.10 -9.83 -2.96
C TRP A 118 -11.70 -11.06 -2.28
N ASP A 119 -10.88 -12.04 -1.92
CA ASP A 119 -11.30 -13.07 -0.96
C ASP A 119 -10.99 -12.61 0.47
N LYS A 120 -11.43 -13.37 1.48
CA LYS A 120 -11.17 -13.00 2.89
C LYS A 120 -9.68 -13.06 3.23
N TRP A 121 -8.92 -13.93 2.55
CA TRP A 121 -7.50 -14.14 2.82
C TRP A 121 -6.67 -12.93 2.36
N ILE A 122 -6.92 -12.41 1.16
CA ILE A 122 -6.31 -11.19 0.62
C ILE A 122 -6.62 -10.00 1.51
N ALA A 123 -7.85 -9.87 2.01
CA ALA A 123 -8.21 -8.78 2.92
C ALA A 123 -7.37 -8.81 4.21
N TRP A 124 -7.15 -10.00 4.79
CA TRP A 124 -6.30 -10.16 5.96
C TRP A 124 -4.82 -9.91 5.66
N LEU A 125 -4.28 -10.44 4.56
CA LEU A 125 -2.91 -10.17 4.13
C LEU A 125 -2.67 -8.69 3.89
N ASN A 126 -3.60 -8.00 3.22
CA ASN A 126 -3.55 -6.57 2.98
C ASN A 126 -3.57 -5.79 4.31
N ALA A 127 -4.39 -6.22 5.27
CA ALA A 127 -4.45 -5.57 6.58
C ALA A 127 -3.16 -5.78 7.39
N LEU A 128 -2.58 -6.98 7.35
CA LEU A 128 -1.31 -7.28 7.99
C LEU A 128 -0.17 -6.46 7.35
N SER A 129 -0.12 -6.38 6.02
CA SER A 129 0.86 -5.57 5.30
C SER A 129 0.76 -4.10 5.68
N ASN A 130 -0.45 -3.56 5.74
CA ASN A 130 -0.73 -2.19 6.20
C ASN A 130 -0.24 -1.95 7.63
N LEU A 131 -0.51 -2.88 8.55
CA LEU A 131 -0.05 -2.78 9.94
C LEU A 131 1.47 -2.79 10.03
N LEU A 132 2.14 -3.68 9.30
CA LEU A 132 3.61 -3.75 9.25
C LEU A 132 4.21 -2.47 8.66
N PHE A 133 3.65 -1.98 7.55
CA PHE A 133 4.07 -0.73 6.93
C PHE A 133 3.92 0.45 7.88
N CYS A 134 2.74 0.66 8.47
CA CYS A 134 2.51 1.76 9.40
C CYS A 134 3.43 1.68 10.63
N SER A 135 3.57 0.50 11.22
CA SER A 135 4.44 0.31 12.39
C SER A 135 5.88 0.64 12.05
N PHE A 136 6.39 0.10 10.93
CA PHE A 136 7.75 0.35 10.46
C PHE A 136 7.98 1.83 10.11
N TYR A 137 7.03 2.44 9.40
CA TYR A 137 7.07 3.85 9.05
C TYR A 137 7.13 4.76 10.29
N CYS A 138 6.31 4.49 11.30
CA CYS A 138 6.34 5.23 12.57
C CYS A 138 7.66 5.02 13.32
N ILE A 139 8.18 3.79 13.39
CA ILE A 139 9.48 3.51 14.02
C ILE A 139 10.61 4.27 13.31
N MET A 140 10.58 4.30 11.98
CA MET A 140 11.56 5.03 11.17
C MET A 140 11.45 6.53 11.44
N LEU A 141 10.25 7.11 11.34
CA LEU A 141 9.97 8.54 11.56
C LEU A 141 10.35 9.05 12.94
N LEU A 142 10.16 8.24 13.98
CA LEU A 142 10.44 8.62 15.36
C LEU A 142 11.93 8.52 15.71
N ASN A 143 12.78 8.04 14.80
CA ASN A 143 14.23 8.08 14.98
C ASN A 143 14.74 9.50 14.70
N PRO A 144 15.21 10.25 15.73
CA PRO A 144 15.71 11.61 15.54
C PRO A 144 16.92 11.66 14.61
N ASP A 145 17.74 10.61 14.57
CA ASP A 145 18.96 10.54 13.76
C ASP A 145 18.67 10.26 12.28
N LEU A 146 17.41 9.97 11.91
CA LEU A 146 17.04 9.69 10.52
C LEU A 146 17.20 10.93 9.63
N PHE A 147 16.85 12.09 10.16
CA PHE A 147 16.78 13.33 9.38
C PHE A 147 18.07 14.12 9.50
N ASN A 148 18.48 14.75 8.41
CA ASN A 148 19.65 15.61 8.42
C ASN A 148 19.32 16.96 9.06
N GLU A 149 20.04 17.35 10.10
CA GLU A 149 19.81 18.62 10.83
C GLU A 149 19.95 19.85 9.93
N ALA A 150 20.93 19.87 9.00
CA ALA A 150 21.11 20.98 8.08
C ALA A 150 19.93 21.11 7.11
N PHE A 151 19.35 19.99 6.68
CA PHE A 151 18.13 20.01 5.88
C PHE A 151 16.95 20.60 6.66
N ILE A 152 16.77 20.20 7.93
CA ILE A 152 15.70 20.72 8.78
C ILE A 152 15.86 22.24 8.95
N SER A 153 17.06 22.70 9.34
CA SER A 153 17.35 24.13 9.50
C SER A 153 17.03 24.91 8.22
N ASN A 154 17.53 24.45 7.07
CA ASN A 154 17.33 25.14 5.79
C ASN A 154 15.85 25.28 5.41
N ILE A 155 15.04 24.23 5.62
CA ILE A 155 13.59 24.32 5.37
C ILE A 155 12.93 25.27 6.37
N MET A 156 13.22 25.13 7.67
CA MET A 156 12.61 25.95 8.71
C MET A 156 12.91 27.44 8.54
N ASP A 157 14.15 27.77 8.21
CA ASP A 157 14.59 29.13 7.93
C ASP A 157 13.88 29.69 6.69
N SER A 158 13.70 28.86 5.65
CA SER A 158 13.01 29.25 4.42
C SER A 158 11.52 29.54 4.60
N ILE A 159 10.88 28.93 5.60
CA ILE A 159 9.47 29.21 5.97
C ILE A 159 9.35 30.22 7.12
N GLY A 160 10.46 30.80 7.60
CA GLY A 160 10.49 31.86 8.61
C GLY A 160 10.28 31.41 10.05
N VAL A 161 10.55 30.13 10.36
CA VAL A 161 10.44 29.58 11.72
C VAL A 161 11.69 29.98 12.52
N GLN A 162 11.48 30.62 13.67
CA GLN A 162 12.56 31.00 14.58
C GLN A 162 13.28 29.75 15.12
N SER A 163 14.60 29.84 15.32
CA SER A 163 15.46 28.72 15.75
C SER A 163 14.94 28.02 17.02
N GLU A 164 14.44 28.79 18.00
CA GLU A 164 13.87 28.28 19.25
C GLU A 164 12.62 27.38 19.07
N ASN A 165 11.91 27.50 17.93
CA ASN A 165 10.68 26.78 17.66
C ASN A 165 10.84 25.64 16.63
N GLN A 166 12.04 25.47 16.05
CA GLN A 166 12.25 24.53 14.94
C GLN A 166 11.95 23.07 15.32
N GLU A 167 12.39 22.64 16.50
CA GLU A 167 12.15 21.28 17.00
C GLU A 167 10.66 20.98 17.20
N ASP A 168 9.91 21.91 17.80
CA ASP A 168 8.46 21.76 18.04
C ASP A 168 7.69 21.71 16.71
N VAL A 169 8.03 22.60 15.77
CA VAL A 169 7.42 22.59 14.44
C VAL A 169 7.75 21.28 13.73
N TRP A 170 9.01 20.86 13.69
CA TRP A 170 9.43 19.62 13.04
C TRP A 170 8.73 18.38 13.63
N SER A 171 8.62 18.31 14.96
CA SER A 171 7.87 17.25 15.66
C SER A 171 6.40 17.22 15.24
N LYS A 172 5.74 18.38 15.08
CA LYS A 172 4.36 18.46 14.57
C LYS A 172 4.24 17.95 13.13
N TRP A 173 5.22 18.21 12.27
CA TRP A 173 5.26 17.63 10.92
C TRP A 173 5.39 16.11 10.95
N ILE A 174 6.25 15.56 11.81
CA ILE A 174 6.39 14.11 12.01
C ILE A 174 5.06 13.51 12.44
N TRP A 175 4.44 14.01 13.51
CA TRP A 175 3.16 13.51 14.00
C TRP A 175 2.02 13.68 13.00
N GLY A 176 1.98 14.80 12.27
CA GLY A 176 1.04 15.03 11.20
C GLY A 176 1.16 14.00 10.07
N SER A 177 2.39 13.71 9.64
CA SER A 177 2.66 12.70 8.61
C SER A 177 2.28 11.29 9.06
N ALA A 178 2.59 10.92 10.31
CA ALA A 178 2.21 9.64 10.90
C ALA A 178 0.69 9.49 10.96
N ALA A 179 -0.03 10.53 11.42
CA ALA A 179 -1.50 10.52 11.47
C ALA A 179 -2.11 10.33 10.07
N ILE A 180 -1.60 11.01 9.05
CA ILE A 180 -2.06 10.87 7.67
C ILE A 180 -1.88 9.42 7.18
N VAL A 181 -0.69 8.84 7.36
CA VAL A 181 -0.42 7.46 6.93
C VAL A 181 -1.30 6.45 7.65
N ILE A 182 -1.50 6.61 8.97
CA ILE A 182 -2.40 5.74 9.74
C ILE A 182 -3.84 5.84 9.22
N LEU A 183 -4.34 7.04 8.94
CA LEU A 183 -5.68 7.23 8.39
C LEU A 183 -5.86 6.58 7.02
N PHE A 184 -4.87 6.75 6.13
CA PHE A 184 -4.89 6.08 4.82
C PHE A 184 -4.88 4.56 4.96
N SER A 185 -4.08 4.03 5.89
CA SER A 185 -4.02 2.60 6.16
C SER A 185 -5.36 2.05 6.66
N ILE A 186 -6.02 2.74 7.60
CA ILE A 186 -7.35 2.36 8.10
C ILE A 186 -8.35 2.34 6.94
N VAL A 187 -8.34 3.37 6.10
CA VAL A 187 -9.23 3.45 4.93
C VAL A 187 -8.99 2.28 3.98
N ASP A 188 -7.74 1.94 3.70
CA ASP A 188 -7.37 0.83 2.82
C ASP A 188 -7.80 -0.54 3.38
N VAL A 189 -7.55 -0.78 4.68
CA VAL A 189 -8.02 -1.97 5.41
C VAL A 189 -9.55 -2.11 5.30
N VAL A 190 -10.28 -1.04 5.61
CA VAL A 190 -11.75 -1.04 5.56
C VAL A 190 -12.25 -1.30 4.14
N LYS A 191 -11.62 -0.70 3.12
CA LYS A 191 -11.92 -0.97 1.71
C LYS A 191 -11.70 -2.44 1.36
N GLY A 192 -10.58 -3.03 1.76
CA GLY A 192 -10.27 -4.45 1.52
C GLY A 192 -11.34 -5.39 2.08
N PHE A 193 -11.73 -5.21 3.34
CA PHE A 193 -12.78 -6.02 3.97
C PHE A 193 -14.18 -5.76 3.39
N ARG A 194 -14.50 -4.51 3.03
CA ARG A 194 -15.77 -4.18 2.37
C ARG A 194 -15.86 -4.83 0.99
N ASN A 195 -14.77 -4.81 0.22
CA ASN A 195 -14.72 -5.41 -1.11
C ASN A 195 -14.75 -6.94 -1.04
N SER A 196 -14.14 -7.55 -0.01
CA SER A 196 -14.20 -8.99 0.22
C SER A 196 -15.63 -9.49 0.47
N ARG A 197 -16.43 -8.75 1.24
CA ARG A 197 -17.83 -9.08 1.52
C ARG A 197 -18.72 -9.05 0.28
N LYS A 198 -18.46 -8.16 -0.68
CA LYS A 198 -19.23 -8.06 -1.92
C LYS A 198 -19.05 -9.24 -2.88
N ASN A 199 -18.00 -10.05 -2.69
CA ASN A 199 -17.70 -11.20 -3.56
C ASN A 199 -18.29 -12.53 -3.04
N ILE A 200 -18.99 -12.51 -1.91
CA ILE A 200 -19.59 -13.69 -1.26
C ILE A 200 -21.12 -13.76 -1.50
N LEU A 201 -21.72 -12.67 -2.01
CA LEU A 201 -23.14 -12.56 -2.37
C LEU A 201 -23.28 -12.56 -3.90
#